data_AF-A0A2V9VQK5-F1
#
_entry.id   AF-A0A2V9VQK5-F1
#
_cell.length_a   1.000
_cell.length_b   1.000
_cell.length_c   1.000
_cell.angle_alpha   90.00
_cell.angle_beta   90.00
_cell.angle_gamma   90.00
#
_symmetry.space_group_name_H-M   'P 1'
#
loop_
_entity.id
_entity.type
_entity.pdbx_description
1 polymer ?
#
loop_
_entity_poly.entity_id
_entity_poly.type
_entity_poly.pdbx_seq_one_letter_code
_entity_poly.pdbx_strand_id
1 'polypeptide(L)'
;MIMECYSELTCSLFVDGELTGDAARHLRDHLVTCQRCRDLVHALRAESRVLTESLRELPEEAPSPEAFSHLGFSWVWGDLAMMAAVLALGSTLFIWIDHLEIPGALEWFNPFSLNGLTNLMFNLSYYFAHGGTAMLTEYVAVVGGLFLVLLLGGSVLLLGRRWRLPKNGLGLLIVLLTFSLPGFALERRHEEFVTIAANQTVDDTLLAIGNTVRVEGVVNGDLLAFGRSVEVSGTVKGDLVSFAKRTVVSGSVEGRIYNFSQSLDLDGQLGHSIYGFTQSLRVADRGHVGDGIVAAAGDVSLEGEVKRSVDMLLSGNADLSGSIGRDMTVTGRGLTLTNTARVGGNLTARVRQLKGVHIADGAIIAGKRDVQVRVRKSQFARSRFYFRQALSFASAMLVGWLGLVLVPGFFRETTQAVGSGWRSLGLGIGILAGVPVAIVVVAITLVGIPIALMLFAAYLTAIYLAKIWVGAFLGWILLRPTGATKYDWLLGLLLGLLILTIVGFIPYLGGLVRFGIVCLGLGAFAWQLYHASRPAMTA
;
A
#
# COMPACT_ATOMS: atom_id res chain seq x y z
N MET A 1 -3.70 -69.15 -50.98
CA MET A 1 -3.18 -67.78 -50.74
C MET A 1 -3.00 -67.64 -49.24
N ILE A 2 -1.75 -67.52 -48.78
CA ILE A 2 -1.43 -67.22 -47.38
C ILE A 2 -1.74 -65.73 -47.23
N MET A 3 -2.92 -65.42 -46.70
CA MET A 3 -3.32 -64.04 -46.44
C MET A 3 -2.53 -63.57 -45.22
N GLU A 4 -1.65 -62.58 -45.42
CA GLU A 4 -0.93 -61.90 -44.34
C GLU A 4 -1.93 -61.39 -43.29
N CYS A 5 -1.56 -61.46 -42.01
CA CYS A 5 -2.41 -61.02 -40.91
C CYS A 5 -2.84 -59.56 -41.11
N TYR A 6 -4.06 -59.23 -40.69
CA TYR A 6 -4.56 -57.86 -40.74
C TYR A 6 -3.73 -56.92 -39.85
N SER A 7 -3.57 -55.68 -40.30
CA SER A 7 -2.92 -54.62 -39.53
C SER A 7 -3.71 -54.27 -38.27
N GLU A 8 -3.00 -53.78 -37.26
CA GLU A 8 -3.59 -53.34 -35.99
C GLU A 8 -4.69 -52.29 -36.18
N LEU A 9 -4.50 -51.35 -37.12
CA LEU A 9 -5.50 -50.34 -37.48
C LEU A 9 -6.80 -50.96 -38.00
N THR A 10 -6.72 -52.03 -38.81
CA THR A 10 -7.92 -52.71 -39.32
C THR A 10 -8.65 -53.44 -38.19
N CYS A 11 -7.90 -54.02 -37.26
CA CYS A 11 -8.44 -54.67 -36.07
C CYS A 11 -9.06 -53.66 -35.08
N SER A 12 -8.50 -52.45 -34.92
CA SER A 12 -9.06 -51.40 -34.07
C SER A 12 -10.37 -50.86 -34.63
N LEU A 13 -10.42 -50.54 -35.93
CA LEU A 13 -11.65 -50.12 -36.61
C LEU A 13 -12.77 -51.18 -36.52
N PHE A 14 -12.41 -52.46 -36.47
CA PHE A 14 -13.38 -53.54 -36.24
C PHE A 14 -13.87 -53.62 -34.79
N VAL A 15 -13.01 -53.33 -33.81
CA VAL A 15 -13.38 -53.29 -32.39
C VAL A 15 -14.30 -52.09 -32.10
N ASP A 16 -14.05 -50.95 -32.72
CA ASP A 16 -14.84 -49.72 -32.58
C ASP A 16 -16.15 -49.73 -33.40
N GLY A 17 -16.33 -50.75 -34.25
CA GLY A 17 -17.54 -50.94 -35.06
C GLY A 17 -17.61 -50.07 -36.33
N GLU A 18 -16.54 -49.35 -36.66
CA GLU A 18 -16.46 -48.46 -37.84
C GLU A 18 -16.08 -49.20 -39.13
N LEU A 19 -15.66 -50.46 -39.04
CA LEU A 19 -15.35 -51.28 -40.21
C LEU A 19 -16.64 -51.72 -40.93
N THR A 20 -16.83 -51.31 -42.19
CA THR A 20 -18.08 -51.50 -42.93
C THR A 20 -18.21 -52.90 -43.58
N GLY A 21 -19.44 -53.44 -43.56
CA GLY A 21 -19.97 -54.46 -44.48
C GLY A 21 -19.12 -55.70 -44.78
N ASP A 22 -18.50 -55.72 -45.95
CA ASP A 22 -17.75 -56.87 -46.48
C ASP A 22 -16.41 -57.09 -45.75
N ALA A 23 -15.70 -56.00 -45.43
CA ALA A 23 -14.42 -56.06 -44.72
C ALA A 23 -14.57 -56.63 -43.30
N ALA A 24 -15.66 -56.26 -42.61
CA ALA A 24 -15.99 -56.81 -41.29
C ALA A 24 -16.35 -58.30 -41.33
N ARG A 25 -16.98 -58.79 -42.41
CA ARG A 25 -17.26 -60.22 -42.59
C ARG A 25 -15.98 -61.02 -42.83
N HIS A 26 -15.13 -60.56 -43.75
CA HIS A 26 -13.85 -61.21 -44.03
C HIS A 26 -12.93 -61.28 -42.81
N LEU A 27 -12.87 -60.20 -42.02
CA LEU A 27 -12.09 -60.20 -40.78
C LEU A 27 -12.69 -61.18 -39.75
N ARG A 28 -14.02 -61.26 -39.63
CA ARG A 28 -14.69 -62.19 -38.71
C ARG A 28 -14.42 -63.66 -39.06
N ASP A 29 -14.43 -64.00 -40.35
CA ASP A 29 -14.07 -65.33 -40.83
C ASP A 29 -12.57 -65.63 -40.60
N HIS A 30 -11.71 -64.62 -40.77
CA HIS A 30 -10.28 -64.74 -40.50
C HIS A 30 -9.96 -64.96 -39.00
N LEU A 31 -10.72 -64.37 -38.08
CA LEU A 31 -10.53 -64.58 -36.63
C LEU A 31 -10.77 -66.03 -36.19
N VAL A 32 -11.53 -66.82 -36.94
CA VAL A 32 -11.74 -68.25 -36.67
C VAL A 32 -10.47 -69.07 -36.93
N THR A 33 -9.65 -68.65 -37.90
CA THR A 33 -8.46 -69.40 -38.34
C THR A 33 -7.14 -68.83 -37.85
N CYS A 34 -7.06 -67.52 -37.57
CA CYS A 34 -5.84 -66.85 -37.11
C CYS A 34 -5.86 -66.54 -35.61
N GLN A 35 -4.98 -67.18 -34.85
CA GLN A 35 -4.85 -66.96 -33.41
C GLN A 35 -4.26 -65.58 -33.07
N ARG A 36 -3.27 -65.12 -33.84
CA ARG A 36 -2.63 -63.81 -33.62
C ARG A 36 -3.60 -62.63 -33.75
N CYS A 37 -4.45 -62.63 -34.78
CA CYS A 37 -5.45 -61.57 -34.95
C CYS A 37 -6.54 -61.65 -33.87
N ARG A 38 -6.85 -62.86 -33.39
CA ARG A 38 -7.78 -63.07 -32.28
C ARG A 38 -7.27 -62.46 -30.99
N ASP A 39 -6.00 -62.73 -30.65
CA ASP A 39 -5.37 -62.18 -29.45
C ASP A 39 -5.29 -60.65 -29.52
N LEU A 40 -4.97 -60.10 -30.69
CA LEU A 40 -4.94 -58.65 -30.92
C LEU A 40 -6.31 -57.99 -30.74
N VAL A 41 -7.38 -58.58 -31.30
CA VAL A 41 -8.76 -58.08 -31.14
C VAL A 41 -9.23 -58.19 -29.68
N HIS A 42 -8.80 -59.23 -28.94
CA HIS A 42 -9.09 -59.34 -27.51
C HIS A 42 -8.38 -58.27 -26.68
N ALA A 43 -7.11 -57.98 -26.99
CA ALA A 43 -6.35 -56.92 -26.32
C ALA A 43 -6.99 -55.55 -26.55
N LEU A 44 -7.34 -55.22 -27.80
CA LEU A 44 -7.98 -53.95 -28.14
C LEU A 44 -9.37 -53.78 -27.50
N ARG A 45 -10.16 -54.86 -27.38
CA ARG A 45 -11.44 -54.81 -26.63
C ARG A 45 -11.26 -54.57 -25.15
N ALA A 46 -10.22 -55.13 -24.55
CA ALA A 46 -9.92 -54.91 -23.13
C ALA A 46 -9.51 -53.45 -22.89
N GLU A 47 -8.68 -52.89 -23.77
CA GLU A 47 -8.27 -51.49 -23.71
C GLU A 47 -9.45 -50.52 -23.92
N SER A 48 -10.27 -50.76 -24.95
CA SER A 48 -11.47 -49.95 -25.21
C SER A 48 -12.47 -50.00 -24.05
N ARG A 49 -12.62 -51.15 -23.37
CA ARG A 49 -13.44 -51.25 -22.16
C ARG A 49 -12.88 -50.41 -21.01
N VAL A 50 -11.56 -50.45 -20.77
CA VAL A 50 -10.92 -49.62 -19.74
C VAL A 50 -11.08 -48.12 -20.04
N LEU A 51 -10.90 -47.71 -21.30
CA LEU A 51 -11.11 -46.33 -21.73
C LEU A 51 -12.57 -45.89 -21.56
N THR A 52 -13.52 -46.76 -21.89
CA THR A 52 -14.96 -46.49 -21.72
C THR A 52 -15.35 -46.37 -20.24
N GLU A 53 -14.81 -47.23 -19.37
CA GLU A 53 -15.01 -47.14 -17.91
C GLU A 53 -14.41 -45.84 -17.36
N SER A 54 -13.21 -45.47 -17.82
CA SER A 54 -12.51 -44.24 -17.43
C SER A 54 -13.26 -42.98 -17.89
N LEU A 55 -13.90 -43.05 -19.06
CA LEU A 55 -14.73 -41.96 -19.60
C LEU A 55 -16.09 -41.88 -18.89
N ARG A 56 -16.66 -43.01 -18.43
CA ARG A 56 -17.90 -43.05 -17.62
C ARG A 56 -17.71 -42.57 -16.18
N GLU A 57 -16.49 -42.59 -15.64
CA GLU A 57 -16.16 -41.97 -14.35
C GLU A 57 -16.11 -40.42 -14.41
N LEU A 58 -16.23 -39.82 -15.60
CA LEU A 58 -16.56 -38.39 -15.72
C LEU A 58 -18.09 -38.25 -15.61
N PRO A 59 -18.63 -37.56 -14.59
CA PRO A 59 -20.07 -37.51 -14.37
C PRO A 59 -20.77 -36.71 -15.49
N GLU A 60 -21.33 -37.41 -16.48
CA GLU A 60 -22.47 -36.96 -17.26
C GLU A 60 -23.74 -37.10 -16.42
N GLU A 61 -23.99 -36.12 -15.55
CA GLU A 61 -25.31 -35.93 -14.97
C GLU A 61 -25.87 -34.61 -15.50
N ALA A 62 -26.41 -34.69 -16.72
CA ALA A 62 -27.27 -33.67 -17.28
C ALA A 62 -28.74 -34.07 -17.02
N PRO A 63 -29.51 -33.31 -16.22
CA PRO A 63 -30.96 -33.37 -16.29
C PRO A 63 -31.51 -32.27 -17.20
N SER A 64 -32.44 -32.67 -18.08
CA SER A 64 -33.36 -31.80 -18.82
C SER A 64 -34.42 -31.20 -17.87
N PRO A 65 -35.19 -30.18 -18.32
CA PRO A 65 -35.82 -29.22 -17.43
C PRO A 65 -37.18 -29.72 -16.92
N GLU A 66 -37.38 -29.76 -15.59
CA GLU A 66 -38.52 -29.13 -14.91
C GLU A 66 -38.46 -29.30 -13.37
N ALA A 67 -38.63 -28.15 -12.70
CA ALA A 67 -39.09 -27.92 -11.32
C ALA A 67 -38.43 -28.70 -10.16
N PHE A 68 -37.54 -28.04 -9.40
CA PHE A 68 -37.78 -27.61 -8.00
C PHE A 68 -36.58 -26.82 -7.43
N SER A 69 -36.86 -25.54 -7.11
CA SER A 69 -36.37 -24.74 -5.96
C SER A 69 -34.87 -24.65 -5.56
N HIS A 70 -34.38 -23.41 -5.68
CA HIS A 70 -33.50 -22.65 -4.76
C HIS A 70 -31.96 -22.85 -4.70
N LEU A 71 -31.28 -21.71 -4.90
CA LEU A 71 -29.96 -21.26 -4.43
C LEU A 71 -28.68 -21.71 -5.16
N GLY A 72 -28.07 -20.74 -5.86
CA GLY A 72 -26.68 -20.74 -6.32
C GLY A 72 -26.13 -19.31 -6.49
N PHE A 73 -26.42 -18.42 -5.55
CA PHE A 73 -25.83 -17.07 -5.48
C PHE A 73 -24.61 -17.14 -4.55
N SER A 74 -23.43 -17.60 -5.00
CA SER A 74 -22.34 -17.78 -4.01
C SER A 74 -20.88 -17.56 -4.36
N TRP A 75 -20.45 -17.21 -5.58
CA TRP A 75 -18.99 -16.95 -5.76
C TRP A 75 -18.66 -15.67 -6.53
N VAL A 76 -19.14 -15.50 -7.75
CA VAL A 76 -18.80 -14.32 -8.57
C VAL A 76 -19.31 -13.01 -7.97
N TRP A 77 -20.50 -13.03 -7.36
CA TRP A 77 -21.03 -11.86 -6.66
C TRP A 77 -20.34 -11.59 -5.32
N GLY A 78 -19.80 -12.63 -4.67
CA GLY A 78 -19.01 -12.50 -3.43
C GLY A 78 -17.65 -11.84 -3.68
N ASP A 79 -17.01 -12.18 -4.79
CA ASP A 79 -15.72 -11.58 -5.18
C ASP A 79 -15.89 -10.15 -5.67
N LEU A 80 -16.94 -9.86 -6.45
CA LEU A 80 -17.30 -8.49 -6.85
C LEU A 80 -17.69 -7.62 -5.65
N ALA A 81 -18.38 -8.21 -4.69
CA ALA A 81 -18.74 -7.60 -3.42
C ALA A 81 -17.52 -7.28 -2.56
N MET A 82 -16.59 -8.22 -2.43
CA MET A 82 -15.31 -8.03 -1.74
C MET A 82 -14.46 -6.96 -2.43
N MET A 83 -14.37 -6.99 -3.77
CA MET A 83 -13.65 -5.98 -4.55
C MET A 83 -14.27 -4.59 -4.35
N ALA A 84 -15.60 -4.48 -4.38
CA ALA A 84 -16.31 -3.23 -4.13
C ALA A 84 -16.13 -2.75 -2.68
N ALA A 85 -16.12 -3.65 -1.70
CA ALA A 85 -15.86 -3.33 -0.30
C ALA A 85 -14.41 -2.86 -0.09
N VAL A 86 -13.43 -3.50 -0.72
CA VAL A 86 -12.02 -3.11 -0.67
C VAL A 86 -11.79 -1.75 -1.34
N LEU A 87 -12.42 -1.49 -2.50
CA LEU A 87 -12.33 -0.20 -3.18
C LEU A 87 -13.05 0.92 -2.39
N ALA A 88 -14.19 0.61 -1.76
CA ALA A 88 -14.90 1.54 -0.87
C ALA A 88 -14.09 1.83 0.41
N LEU A 89 -13.45 0.81 1.01
CA LEU A 89 -12.55 0.96 2.16
C LEU A 89 -11.30 1.77 1.80
N GLY A 90 -10.68 1.50 0.65
CA GLY A 90 -9.50 2.23 0.16
C GLY A 90 -9.79 3.71 -0.13
N SER A 91 -10.91 4.00 -0.80
CA SER A 91 -11.35 5.38 -1.07
C SER A 91 -11.67 6.15 0.21
N THR A 92 -12.28 5.50 1.20
CA THR A 92 -12.67 6.16 2.46
C THR A 92 -11.56 6.25 3.50
N LEU A 93 -10.60 5.32 3.51
CA LEU A 93 -9.34 5.45 4.25
C LEU A 93 -8.61 6.71 3.82
N PHE A 94 -8.47 6.92 2.51
CA PHE A 94 -7.88 8.14 1.95
C PHE A 94 -8.62 9.43 2.39
N ILE A 95 -9.95 9.37 2.54
CA ILE A 95 -10.80 10.50 2.95
C ILE A 95 -10.75 10.77 4.47
N TRP A 96 -10.67 9.72 5.30
CA TRP A 96 -10.58 9.84 6.77
C TRP A 96 -9.22 10.37 7.21
N ILE A 97 -8.18 9.88 6.52
CA ILE A 97 -6.81 10.31 6.68
C ILE A 97 -6.63 11.81 6.34
N ASP A 98 -7.31 12.32 5.30
CA ASP A 98 -7.31 13.74 4.89
C ASP A 98 -7.96 14.68 5.94
N HIS A 99 -8.67 14.13 6.95
CA HIS A 99 -9.42 14.87 7.96
C HIS A 99 -8.88 14.74 9.41
N LEU A 100 -7.82 13.96 9.62
CA LEU A 100 -7.14 13.87 10.92
C LEU A 100 -6.25 15.11 11.13
N GLU A 101 -6.83 16.19 11.65
CA GLU A 101 -6.04 17.26 12.28
C GLU A 101 -5.45 16.71 13.59
N ILE A 102 -4.23 16.18 13.48
CA ILE A 102 -3.46 15.66 14.59
C ILE A 102 -3.08 16.85 15.51
N PRO A 103 -3.28 16.77 16.84
CA PRO A 103 -2.91 17.85 17.76
C PRO A 103 -1.45 18.25 17.58
N GLY A 104 -1.10 19.53 17.73
CA GLY A 104 0.25 20.05 17.43
C GLY A 104 1.43 19.29 18.07
N ALA A 105 1.20 18.60 19.20
CA ALA A 105 2.18 17.75 19.87
C ALA A 105 2.45 16.39 19.19
N LEU A 106 1.58 15.94 18.29
CA LEU A 106 1.65 14.67 17.55
C LEU A 106 1.88 14.86 16.04
N GLU A 107 2.13 16.10 15.58
CA GLU A 107 2.46 16.39 14.17
C GLU A 107 3.62 15.53 13.63
N TRP A 108 4.54 15.12 14.49
CA TRP A 108 5.66 14.24 14.15
C TRP A 108 5.25 12.84 13.64
N PHE A 109 4.00 12.42 13.86
CA PHE A 109 3.44 11.16 13.34
C PHE A 109 2.48 11.37 12.16
N ASN A 110 2.21 12.62 11.75
CA ASN A 110 1.27 12.94 10.69
C ASN A 110 1.92 12.76 9.31
N PRO A 111 1.58 11.71 8.53
CA PRO A 111 2.19 11.49 7.22
C PRO A 111 1.76 12.51 6.16
N PHE A 112 0.82 13.42 6.49
CA PHE A 112 0.38 14.53 5.64
C PHE A 112 0.95 15.88 6.06
N SER A 113 1.68 15.93 7.18
CA SER A 113 2.47 17.10 7.57
C SER A 113 3.91 16.94 7.07
N LEU A 114 4.57 18.06 6.74
CA LEU A 114 5.98 18.03 6.34
C LEU A 114 6.85 17.39 7.44
N ASN A 115 6.63 17.76 8.71
CA ASN A 115 7.38 17.22 9.86
C ASN A 115 7.20 15.71 10.05
N GLY A 116 5.97 15.21 9.96
CA GLY A 116 5.68 13.79 10.13
C GLY A 116 6.07 12.95 8.93
N LEU A 117 5.94 13.46 7.70
CA LEU A 117 6.43 12.77 6.51
C LEU A 117 7.96 12.68 6.50
N THR A 118 8.68 13.75 6.89
CA THR A 118 10.15 13.69 7.04
C THR A 118 10.56 12.73 8.14
N ASN A 119 9.84 12.67 9.25
CA ASN A 119 10.16 11.76 10.35
C ASN A 119 9.80 10.30 10.02
N LEU A 120 8.71 10.06 9.30
CA LEU A 120 8.32 8.73 8.86
C LEU A 120 9.26 8.20 7.79
N MET A 121 9.63 9.03 6.81
CA MET A 121 10.69 8.72 5.83
C MET A 121 12.03 8.48 6.53
N PHE A 122 12.39 9.32 7.51
CA PHE A 122 13.60 9.12 8.32
C PHE A 122 13.58 7.80 9.07
N ASN A 123 12.50 7.47 9.80
CA ASN A 123 12.42 6.21 10.55
C ASN A 123 12.42 4.99 9.62
N LEU A 124 11.75 5.08 8.47
CA LEU A 124 11.75 4.02 7.47
C LEU A 124 13.17 3.82 6.92
N SER A 125 13.83 4.90 6.49
CA SER A 125 15.19 4.87 5.99
C SER A 125 16.20 4.44 7.06
N TYR A 126 16.08 4.94 8.30
CA TYR A 126 16.93 4.56 9.43
C TYR A 126 16.79 3.07 9.77
N TYR A 127 15.57 2.54 9.72
CA TYR A 127 15.29 1.12 9.90
C TYR A 127 15.94 0.26 8.80
N PHE A 128 15.79 0.63 7.53
CA PHE A 128 16.48 -0.04 6.42
C PHE A 128 18.00 0.10 6.52
N ALA A 129 18.48 1.24 7.03
CA ALA A 129 19.88 1.58 7.20
C ALA A 129 20.56 0.89 8.38
N HIS A 130 19.85 0.47 9.44
CA HIS A 130 20.43 -0.16 10.65
C HIS A 130 20.10 -1.65 10.74
N GLY A 131 20.15 -2.38 9.62
CA GLY A 131 20.02 -3.84 9.62
C GLY A 131 18.61 -4.38 9.37
N GLY A 132 17.63 -3.54 9.02
CA GLY A 132 16.34 -4.01 8.51
C GLY A 132 16.48 -4.91 7.27
N THR A 133 17.55 -4.73 6.48
CA THR A 133 17.89 -5.58 5.34
C THR A 133 18.55 -6.91 5.72
N ALA A 134 19.34 -6.97 6.81
CA ALA A 134 19.92 -8.21 7.33
C ALA A 134 18.82 -9.14 7.87
N MET A 135 17.84 -8.56 8.58
CA MET A 135 16.60 -9.24 8.91
C MET A 135 15.82 -9.60 7.63
N LEU A 136 15.66 -8.75 6.63
CA LEU A 136 14.99 -9.14 5.37
C LEU A 136 15.70 -10.30 4.64
N THR A 137 17.02 -10.39 4.63
CA THR A 137 17.75 -11.51 4.01
C THR A 137 17.61 -12.80 4.81
N GLU A 138 17.65 -12.74 6.14
CA GLU A 138 17.34 -13.88 7.01
C GLU A 138 15.85 -14.26 6.91
N TYR A 139 14.96 -13.29 6.70
CA TYR A 139 13.51 -13.51 6.53
C TYR A 139 13.17 -14.06 5.15
N VAL A 140 13.84 -13.65 4.08
CA VAL A 140 13.70 -14.27 2.75
C VAL A 140 14.22 -15.70 2.80
N ALA A 141 15.29 -15.97 3.56
CA ALA A 141 15.79 -17.33 3.78
C ALA A 141 14.83 -18.18 4.65
N VAL A 142 14.24 -17.62 5.71
CA VAL A 142 13.29 -18.33 6.59
C VAL A 142 11.94 -18.51 5.91
N VAL A 143 11.38 -17.49 5.26
CA VAL A 143 10.14 -17.58 4.48
C VAL A 143 10.34 -18.49 3.27
N GLY A 144 11.47 -18.38 2.58
CA GLY A 144 11.86 -19.30 1.52
C GLY A 144 11.98 -20.74 2.04
N GLY A 145 12.58 -20.94 3.21
CA GLY A 145 12.67 -22.24 3.89
C GLY A 145 11.31 -22.78 4.32
N LEU A 146 10.42 -21.93 4.84
CA LEU A 146 9.07 -22.30 5.27
C LEU A 146 8.17 -22.60 4.05
N PHE A 147 8.34 -21.87 2.96
CA PHE A 147 7.70 -22.15 1.68
C PHE A 147 8.24 -23.43 1.06
N LEU A 148 9.54 -23.70 1.19
CA LEU A 148 10.16 -24.96 0.76
C LEU A 148 9.70 -26.13 1.63
N VAL A 149 9.54 -25.95 2.94
CA VAL A 149 8.96 -26.96 3.86
C VAL A 149 7.47 -27.16 3.61
N LEU A 150 6.71 -26.12 3.23
CA LEU A 150 5.31 -26.23 2.83
C LEU A 150 5.15 -26.83 1.43
N LEU A 151 6.10 -26.59 0.52
CA LEU A 151 6.15 -27.24 -0.79
C LEU A 151 6.62 -28.69 -0.66
N LEU A 152 7.60 -29.00 0.18
CA LEU A 152 8.07 -30.36 0.47
C LEU A 152 7.04 -31.13 1.29
N GLY A 153 6.47 -30.52 2.31
CA GLY A 153 5.39 -31.08 3.11
C GLY A 153 4.11 -31.25 2.29
N GLY A 154 3.77 -30.26 1.46
CA GLY A 154 2.65 -30.30 0.52
C GLY A 154 2.86 -31.32 -0.59
N SER A 155 4.07 -31.46 -1.11
CA SER A 155 4.40 -32.50 -2.10
C SER A 155 4.48 -33.89 -1.46
N VAL A 156 4.90 -34.05 -0.21
CA VAL A 156 4.80 -35.31 0.55
C VAL A 156 3.33 -35.64 0.84
N LEU A 157 2.48 -34.65 1.14
CA LEU A 157 1.03 -34.83 1.29
C LEU A 157 0.32 -35.14 -0.04
N LEU A 158 0.78 -34.56 -1.15
CA LEU A 158 0.25 -34.82 -2.50
C LEU A 158 0.76 -36.16 -3.05
N LEU A 159 2.03 -36.52 -2.84
CA LEU A 159 2.61 -37.83 -3.18
C LEU A 159 2.05 -38.94 -2.29
N GLY A 160 1.72 -38.62 -1.03
CA GLY A 160 1.00 -39.50 -0.11
C GLY A 160 -0.43 -39.80 -0.56
N ARG A 161 -0.98 -39.02 -1.51
CA ARG A 161 -2.32 -39.24 -2.05
C ARG A 161 -2.38 -39.73 -3.49
N ARG A 162 -1.34 -39.57 -4.33
CA ARG A 162 -1.29 -40.19 -5.68
C ARG A 162 0.15 -40.46 -6.11
N TRP A 163 0.46 -41.74 -6.32
CA TRP A 163 1.70 -42.22 -6.90
C TRP A 163 1.87 -41.76 -8.37
N ARG A 164 3.13 -41.46 -8.72
CA ARG A 164 3.72 -41.17 -10.06
C ARG A 164 3.65 -39.72 -10.54
N LEU A 165 4.74 -38.98 -10.35
CA LEU A 165 5.12 -37.82 -11.17
C LEU A 165 6.34 -38.20 -12.05
N PRO A 166 6.35 -37.83 -13.35
CA PRO A 166 7.43 -38.16 -14.28
C PRO A 166 8.67 -37.27 -14.08
N LYS A 167 9.85 -37.81 -14.45
CA LYS A 167 11.22 -37.31 -14.21
C LYS A 167 11.55 -35.91 -14.77
N ASN A 168 10.61 -35.21 -15.41
CA ASN A 168 10.87 -33.99 -16.18
C ASN A 168 10.70 -32.69 -15.35
N GLY A 169 10.05 -32.75 -14.18
CA GLY A 169 9.84 -31.58 -13.32
C GLY A 169 11.07 -31.16 -12.51
N LEU A 170 11.98 -32.09 -12.24
CA LEU A 170 13.15 -31.85 -11.38
C LEU A 170 14.22 -30.99 -12.10
N GLY A 171 14.35 -31.15 -13.42
CA GLY A 171 15.32 -30.40 -14.23
C GLY A 171 14.98 -28.92 -14.36
N LEU A 172 13.69 -28.57 -14.45
CA LEU A 172 13.24 -27.19 -14.58
C LEU A 172 13.51 -26.39 -13.31
N LEU A 173 13.36 -27.03 -12.15
CA LEU A 173 13.57 -26.41 -10.84
C LEU A 173 15.05 -26.11 -10.58
N ILE A 174 15.96 -26.98 -11.05
CA ILE A 174 17.42 -26.77 -10.95
C ILE A 174 17.89 -25.64 -11.88
N VAL A 175 17.31 -25.51 -13.09
CA VAL A 175 17.64 -24.43 -14.03
C VAL A 175 17.11 -23.06 -13.57
N LEU A 176 15.96 -23.03 -12.90
CA LEU A 176 15.42 -21.80 -12.30
C LEU A 176 16.21 -21.34 -11.07
N LEU A 177 16.83 -22.27 -10.33
CA LEU A 177 17.71 -21.96 -9.18
C LEU A 177 19.10 -21.49 -9.59
N THR A 178 19.60 -21.84 -10.78
CA THR A 178 20.92 -21.39 -11.25
C THR A 178 20.92 -20.02 -11.92
N PHE A 179 19.74 -19.47 -12.27
CA PHE A 179 19.60 -18.14 -12.90
C PHE A 179 19.47 -16.97 -11.91
N SER A 180 19.54 -17.17 -10.59
CA SER A 180 19.43 -16.11 -9.57
C SER A 180 20.78 -15.66 -9.00
N LEU A 181 21.70 -15.16 -9.82
CA LEU A 181 22.87 -14.43 -9.34
C LEU A 181 22.67 -12.92 -9.54
N PRO A 182 22.52 -12.12 -8.46
CA PRO A 182 22.52 -10.67 -8.57
C PRO A 182 23.95 -10.16 -8.81
N GLY A 183 24.22 -9.69 -10.03
CA GLY A 183 25.37 -8.85 -10.34
C GLY A 183 24.98 -7.39 -10.29
N PHE A 184 25.29 -6.69 -9.20
CA PHE A 184 25.25 -5.23 -9.15
C PHE A 184 26.58 -4.74 -8.57
N ALA A 185 27.36 -4.06 -9.41
CA ALA A 185 28.50 -3.25 -8.98
C ALA A 185 27.93 -2.03 -8.24
N LEU A 186 28.00 -2.07 -6.91
CA LEU A 186 27.59 -1.00 -5.99
C LEU A 186 28.50 -1.12 -4.77
N GLU A 187 29.33 -0.11 -4.53
CA GLU A 187 30.18 -0.07 -3.34
C GLU A 187 29.30 0.32 -2.14
N ARG A 188 29.00 -0.67 -1.28
CA ARG A 188 28.15 -0.51 -0.10
C ARG A 188 29.01 -0.51 1.15
N ARG A 189 28.97 0.59 1.90
CA ARG A 189 29.58 0.67 3.24
C ARG A 189 28.52 0.81 4.31
N HIS A 190 28.53 -0.14 5.24
CA HIS A 190 27.58 -0.22 6.33
C HIS A 190 28.36 -0.38 7.64
N GLU A 191 28.59 0.73 8.34
CA GLU A 191 29.32 0.80 9.60
C GLU A 191 28.69 1.89 10.48
N GLU A 192 28.97 1.89 11.79
CA GLU A 192 28.47 2.93 12.70
C GLU A 192 29.01 4.32 12.31
N PHE A 193 30.24 4.38 11.82
CA PHE A 193 30.91 5.60 11.33
C PHE A 193 31.53 5.34 9.95
N VAL A 194 30.86 5.76 8.88
CA VAL A 194 31.40 5.63 7.52
C VAL A 194 32.23 6.87 7.21
N THR A 195 33.55 6.71 7.11
CA THR A 195 34.47 7.82 6.75
C THR A 195 35.21 7.51 5.46
N ILE A 196 35.09 8.40 4.47
CA ILE A 196 35.94 8.42 3.27
C ILE A 196 36.99 9.50 3.48
N ALA A 197 38.22 9.08 3.75
CA ALA A 197 39.31 9.99 4.04
C ALA A 197 39.68 10.86 2.81
N ALA A 198 40.29 12.02 3.04
CA ALA A 198 40.65 12.99 1.99
C ALA A 198 41.54 12.43 0.86
N ASN A 199 42.33 11.38 1.14
CA ASN A 199 43.20 10.72 0.17
C ASN A 199 42.53 9.55 -0.58
N GLN A 200 41.27 9.24 -0.27
CA GLN A 200 40.53 8.15 -0.88
C GLN A 200 39.64 8.69 -2.00
N THR A 201 39.71 8.05 -3.15
CA THR A 201 38.79 8.26 -4.26
C THR A 201 37.91 7.03 -4.42
N VAL A 202 36.59 7.22 -4.50
CA VAL A 202 35.63 6.18 -4.83
C VAL A 202 35.21 6.42 -6.28
N ASP A 203 35.54 5.48 -7.16
CA ASP A 203 35.34 5.64 -8.60
C ASP A 203 33.90 5.35 -9.07
N ASP A 204 33.07 4.79 -8.20
CA ASP A 204 31.69 4.39 -8.49
C ASP A 204 30.68 5.09 -7.54
N THR A 205 29.39 4.78 -7.70
CA THR A 205 28.30 5.20 -6.83
C THR A 205 28.50 4.64 -5.42
N LEU A 206 28.59 5.54 -4.44
CA LEU A 206 28.79 5.19 -3.04
C LEU A 206 27.45 5.15 -2.31
N LEU A 207 27.08 3.98 -1.79
CA LEU A 207 26.00 3.85 -0.82
C LEU A 207 26.61 3.79 0.59
N ALA A 208 26.52 4.92 1.31
CA ALA A 208 27.04 5.08 2.66
C ALA A 208 25.91 5.07 3.68
N ILE A 209 25.96 4.11 4.59
CA ILE A 209 24.93 3.90 5.60
C ILE A 209 25.60 3.81 6.98
N GLY A 210 25.27 4.74 7.88
CA GLY A 210 25.82 4.74 9.24
C GLY A 210 25.19 5.80 10.15
N ASN A 211 25.61 5.86 11.43
CA ASN A 211 25.13 6.91 12.34
C ASN A 211 25.75 8.27 11.94
N THR A 212 27.03 8.27 11.61
CA THR A 212 27.72 9.42 11.02
C THR A 212 28.38 9.01 9.71
N VAL A 213 28.07 9.73 8.63
CA VAL A 213 28.71 9.56 7.32
C VAL A 213 29.55 10.81 7.05
N ARG A 214 30.85 10.63 6.90
CA ARG A 214 31.81 11.71 6.64
C ARG A 214 32.55 11.45 5.33
N VAL A 215 32.43 12.36 4.37
CA VAL A 215 33.06 12.24 3.06
C VAL A 215 34.01 13.42 2.88
N GLU A 216 35.30 13.16 3.09
CA GLU A 216 36.39 14.13 2.90
C GLU A 216 37.12 13.93 1.57
N GLY A 217 37.08 12.72 1.02
CA GLY A 217 37.70 12.35 -0.25
C GLY A 217 36.86 12.71 -1.49
N VAL A 218 37.18 12.06 -2.61
CA VAL A 218 36.49 12.30 -3.90
C VAL A 218 35.58 11.13 -4.24
N VAL A 219 34.32 11.40 -4.61
CA VAL A 219 33.38 10.41 -5.14
C VAL A 219 33.12 10.77 -6.60
N ASN A 220 33.59 9.94 -7.53
CA ASN A 220 33.41 10.17 -8.97
C ASN A 220 32.00 9.85 -9.46
N GLY A 221 31.25 9.00 -8.75
CA GLY A 221 29.83 8.69 -9.01
C GLY A 221 28.86 9.47 -8.13
N ASP A 222 27.67 8.90 -7.94
CA ASP A 222 26.64 9.45 -7.07
C ASP A 222 26.91 9.07 -5.60
N LEU A 223 26.54 9.95 -4.67
CA LEU A 223 26.64 9.69 -3.23
C LEU A 223 25.25 9.53 -2.63
N LEU A 224 24.90 8.31 -2.22
CA LEU A 224 23.70 8.01 -1.46
C LEU A 224 24.07 7.85 0.00
N ALA A 225 23.76 8.86 0.83
CA ALA A 225 24.15 8.91 2.23
C ALA A 225 22.93 8.85 3.15
N PHE A 226 22.88 7.83 4.01
CA PHE A 226 21.83 7.60 5.01
C PHE A 226 22.45 7.60 6.40
N GLY A 227 21.97 8.46 7.30
CA GLY A 227 22.46 8.47 8.67
C GLY A 227 21.87 9.51 9.60
N ARG A 228 22.41 9.66 10.80
CA ARG A 228 22.00 10.74 11.72
C ARG A 228 22.66 12.06 11.33
N SER A 229 23.96 12.02 11.01
CA SER A 229 24.73 13.16 10.53
C SER A 229 25.45 12.79 9.24
N VAL A 230 25.28 13.59 8.18
CA VAL A 230 26.00 13.47 6.91
C VAL A 230 26.82 14.73 6.73
N GLU A 231 28.14 14.58 6.61
CA GLU A 231 29.09 15.67 6.44
C GLU A 231 29.91 15.43 5.18
N VAL A 232 29.76 16.31 4.19
CA VAL A 232 30.45 16.23 2.90
C VAL A 232 31.39 17.42 2.79
N SER A 233 32.66 17.18 3.07
CA SER A 233 33.75 18.16 3.01
C SER A 233 34.59 18.02 1.73
N GLY A 234 34.55 16.84 1.10
CA GLY A 234 35.25 16.53 -0.14
C GLY A 234 34.48 16.89 -1.40
N THR A 235 34.79 16.21 -2.52
CA THR A 235 34.16 16.48 -3.83
C THR A 235 33.29 15.31 -4.27
N VAL A 236 32.04 15.58 -4.61
CA VAL A 236 31.13 14.63 -5.25
C VAL A 236 30.90 15.08 -6.68
N LYS A 237 31.32 14.28 -7.66
CA LYS A 237 31.15 14.62 -9.08
C LYS A 237 29.73 14.33 -9.58
N GLY A 238 29.08 13.30 -9.04
CA GLY A 238 27.70 12.95 -9.36
C GLY A 238 26.67 13.73 -8.53
N ASP A 239 25.50 13.11 -8.37
CA ASP A 239 24.41 13.63 -7.55
C ASP A 239 24.58 13.20 -6.07
N LEU A 240 24.24 14.08 -5.13
CA LEU A 240 24.20 13.80 -3.69
C LEU A 240 22.76 13.55 -3.26
N VAL A 241 22.44 12.33 -2.84
CA VAL A 241 21.16 11.98 -2.22
C VAL A 241 21.38 11.79 -0.74
N SER A 242 20.79 12.66 0.09
CA SER A 242 20.99 12.63 1.55
C SER A 242 19.69 12.46 2.31
N PHE A 243 19.67 11.47 3.20
CA PHE A 243 18.62 11.22 4.18
C PHE A 243 19.23 11.22 5.58
N ALA A 244 19.11 12.35 6.29
CA ALA A 244 19.69 12.49 7.62
C ALA A 244 18.96 13.42 8.58
N LYS A 245 19.37 13.46 9.85
CA LYS A 245 18.90 14.53 10.75
C LYS A 245 19.58 15.85 10.42
N ARG A 246 20.89 15.80 10.18
CA ARG A 246 21.68 16.96 9.76
C ARG A 246 22.55 16.58 8.58
N THR A 247 22.47 17.37 7.52
CA THR A 247 23.34 17.28 6.36
C THR A 247 24.12 18.59 6.25
N VAL A 248 25.44 18.49 6.28
CA VAL A 248 26.34 19.62 6.08
C VAL A 248 27.14 19.36 4.82
N VAL A 249 27.12 20.32 3.91
CA VAL A 249 27.88 20.26 2.66
C VAL A 249 28.81 21.46 2.63
N SER A 250 30.06 21.23 3.01
CA SER A 250 31.13 22.25 3.00
C SER A 250 32.05 22.13 1.79
N GLY A 251 32.05 20.96 1.12
CA GLY A 251 32.84 20.67 -0.06
C GLY A 251 32.19 21.10 -1.38
N SER A 252 32.50 20.40 -2.47
CA SER A 252 31.95 20.67 -3.79
C SER A 252 31.07 19.51 -4.28
N VAL A 253 29.86 19.81 -4.74
CA VAL A 253 28.98 18.85 -5.41
C VAL A 253 28.76 19.33 -6.83
N GLU A 254 29.32 18.64 -7.82
CA GLU A 254 29.20 19.06 -9.22
C GLU A 254 27.79 18.80 -9.78
N GLY A 255 27.13 17.72 -9.35
CA GLY A 255 25.76 17.39 -9.74
C GLY A 255 24.68 18.16 -8.95
N ARG A 256 23.59 17.47 -8.65
CA ARG A 256 22.41 17.97 -7.91
C ARG A 256 22.40 17.44 -6.48
N ILE A 257 21.77 18.18 -5.58
CA ILE A 257 21.52 17.71 -4.21
C ILE A 257 20.04 17.35 -4.07
N TYR A 258 19.76 16.08 -3.81
CA TYR A 258 18.45 15.59 -3.37
C TYR A 258 18.48 15.41 -1.86
N ASN A 259 17.95 16.39 -1.12
CA ASN A 259 18.03 16.40 0.34
C ASN A 259 16.66 16.18 0.99
N PHE A 260 16.59 15.17 1.84
CA PHE A 260 15.41 14.83 2.63
C PHE A 260 15.71 14.84 4.14
N SER A 261 16.64 15.70 4.55
CA SER A 261 17.10 15.80 5.94
C SER A 261 16.29 16.80 6.77
N GLN A 262 16.31 16.66 8.10
CA GLN A 262 15.68 17.64 8.97
C GLN A 262 16.35 19.02 8.86
N SER A 263 17.67 19.06 8.70
CA SER A 263 18.42 20.30 8.49
C SER A 263 19.48 20.14 7.41
N LEU A 264 19.48 21.05 6.43
CA LEU A 264 20.53 21.16 5.41
C LEU A 264 21.28 22.47 5.59
N ASP A 265 22.60 22.37 5.71
CA ASP A 265 23.53 23.49 5.78
C ASP A 265 24.50 23.39 4.60
N LEU A 266 24.41 24.33 3.67
CA LEU A 266 25.27 24.41 2.49
C LEU A 266 26.25 25.59 2.64
N ASP A 267 27.50 25.25 2.92
CA ASP A 267 28.64 26.17 2.97
C ASP A 267 29.48 26.16 1.69
N GLY A 268 29.36 25.08 0.91
CA GLY A 268 30.22 24.77 -0.22
C GLY A 268 29.71 25.20 -1.59
N GLN A 269 30.28 24.60 -2.64
CA GLN A 269 29.90 24.86 -4.03
C GLN A 269 28.99 23.76 -4.55
N LEU A 270 27.87 24.15 -5.17
CA LEU A 270 26.95 23.27 -5.86
C LEU A 270 26.89 23.65 -7.34
N GLY A 271 27.18 22.71 -8.22
CA GLY A 271 27.19 22.94 -9.67
C GLY A 271 25.80 23.16 -10.26
N HIS A 272 24.79 22.41 -9.77
CA HIS A 272 23.42 22.49 -10.28
C HIS A 272 22.43 22.97 -9.21
N SER A 273 21.37 22.18 -8.95
CA SER A 273 20.20 22.58 -8.17
C SER A 273 20.00 21.71 -6.93
N ILE A 274 19.35 22.30 -5.92
CA ILE A 274 18.89 21.61 -4.72
C ILE A 274 17.42 21.24 -4.90
N TYR A 275 17.08 19.98 -4.69
CA TYR A 275 15.73 19.46 -4.64
C TYR A 275 15.50 18.82 -3.28
N GLY A 276 14.40 19.13 -2.60
CA GLY A 276 14.19 18.48 -1.31
C GLY A 276 13.11 19.03 -0.40
N PHE A 277 12.94 18.31 0.70
CA PHE A 277 12.09 18.70 1.81
C PHE A 277 12.94 18.69 3.08
N THR A 278 12.91 19.79 3.83
CA THR A 278 13.68 19.92 5.06
C THR A 278 12.92 20.73 6.10
N GLN A 279 13.32 20.71 7.36
CA GLN A 279 12.74 21.61 8.35
C GLN A 279 13.48 22.95 8.33
N SER A 280 14.81 22.93 8.25
CA SER A 280 15.63 24.14 8.15
C SER A 280 16.60 24.03 6.98
N LEU A 281 16.48 24.95 6.03
CA LEU A 281 17.43 25.11 4.92
C LEU A 281 18.30 26.34 5.18
N ARG A 282 19.61 26.15 5.30
CA ARG A 282 20.57 27.24 5.33
C ARG A 282 21.52 27.13 4.13
N VAL A 283 21.61 28.20 3.36
CA VAL A 283 22.71 28.40 2.41
C VAL A 283 23.55 29.53 2.98
N ALA A 284 24.71 29.20 3.52
CA ALA A 284 25.60 30.14 4.16
C ALA A 284 26.18 31.15 3.16
N ASP A 285 26.81 32.21 3.66
CA ASP A 285 27.46 33.27 2.88
C ASP A 285 28.47 32.76 1.84
N ARG A 286 29.21 31.70 2.19
CA ARG A 286 30.17 31.01 1.29
C ARG A 286 29.50 30.01 0.34
N GLY A 287 28.23 29.69 0.56
CA GLY A 287 27.47 28.75 -0.23
C GLY A 287 27.15 29.32 -1.62
N HIS A 288 27.46 28.55 -2.66
CA HIS A 288 27.16 28.92 -4.05
C HIS A 288 26.32 27.84 -4.73
N VAL A 289 25.15 28.21 -5.24
CA VAL A 289 24.26 27.33 -5.99
C VAL A 289 24.28 27.73 -7.47
N GLY A 290 24.78 26.83 -8.31
CA GLY A 290 25.05 27.08 -9.72
C GLY A 290 23.81 27.21 -10.60
N ASP A 291 22.73 26.49 -10.28
CA ASP A 291 21.42 26.66 -10.92
C ASP A 291 20.41 27.26 -9.96
N GLY A 292 19.61 26.45 -9.27
CA GLY A 292 18.48 26.92 -8.48
C GLY A 292 18.13 26.04 -7.30
N ILE A 293 17.11 26.45 -6.56
CA ILE A 293 16.62 25.72 -5.39
C ILE A 293 15.14 25.47 -5.60
N VAL A 294 14.71 24.21 -5.53
CA VAL A 294 13.30 23.80 -5.52
C VAL A 294 13.08 22.98 -4.26
N ALA A 295 12.57 23.61 -3.22
CA ALA A 295 12.46 22.96 -1.92
C ALA A 295 11.17 23.33 -1.18
N ALA A 296 10.81 22.51 -0.19
CA ALA A 296 9.86 22.90 0.85
C ALA A 296 10.55 22.82 2.22
N ALA A 297 10.52 23.93 2.96
CA ALA A 297 11.32 24.09 4.17
C ALA A 297 10.61 24.92 5.24
N GLY A 298 10.62 24.49 6.49
CA GLY A 298 10.02 25.25 7.60
C GLY A 298 10.64 26.63 7.77
N ASP A 299 11.96 26.66 7.99
CA ASP A 299 12.75 27.88 8.10
C ASP A 299 13.82 27.89 6.99
N VAL A 300 13.95 29.01 6.30
CA VAL A 300 14.87 29.17 5.18
C VAL A 300 15.75 30.38 5.43
N SER A 301 17.07 30.20 5.51
CA SER A 301 18.05 31.30 5.48
C SER A 301 18.91 31.19 4.23
N LEU A 302 18.86 32.21 3.37
CA LEU A 302 19.67 32.31 2.16
C LEU A 302 20.63 33.50 2.30
N GLU A 303 21.85 33.21 2.74
CA GLU A 303 22.93 34.19 2.92
C GLU A 303 23.88 34.22 1.71
N GLY A 304 24.06 33.09 1.03
CA GLY A 304 24.94 32.94 -0.14
C GLY A 304 24.34 33.32 -1.49
N GLU A 305 24.99 32.88 -2.57
CA GLU A 305 24.60 33.18 -3.95
C GLU A 305 23.86 32.02 -4.61
N VAL A 306 22.74 32.33 -5.27
CA VAL A 306 22.01 31.42 -6.16
C VAL A 306 21.96 32.02 -7.56
N LYS A 307 22.64 31.41 -8.53
CA LYS A 307 22.82 32.00 -9.87
C LYS A 307 21.53 32.11 -10.68
N ARG A 308 20.55 31.23 -10.49
CA ARG A 308 19.26 31.28 -11.21
C ARG A 308 18.10 31.60 -10.27
N SER A 309 17.20 30.64 -10.06
CA SER A 309 15.89 30.86 -9.46
C SER A 309 15.70 30.04 -8.20
N VAL A 310 14.97 30.61 -7.26
CA VAL A 310 14.58 29.95 -6.01
C VAL A 310 13.07 29.77 -6.01
N ASP A 311 12.61 28.53 -5.98
CA ASP A 311 11.19 28.17 -5.86
C ASP A 311 10.95 27.39 -4.56
N MET A 312 10.42 28.09 -3.57
CA MET A 312 9.99 27.51 -2.30
C MET A 312 8.52 27.13 -2.38
N LEU A 313 8.27 25.84 -2.62
CA LEU A 313 6.95 25.25 -2.77
C LEU A 313 6.09 25.45 -1.51
N LEU A 314 6.71 25.33 -0.35
CA LEU A 314 6.11 25.59 0.96
C LEU A 314 7.19 26.06 1.92
N SER A 315 6.95 27.18 2.60
CA SER A 315 7.85 27.72 3.61
C SER A 315 7.13 28.24 4.85
N GLY A 316 7.76 28.12 6.01
CA GLY A 316 7.32 28.83 7.21
C GLY A 316 7.77 30.28 7.11
N ASN A 317 9.03 30.53 7.49
CA ASN A 317 9.68 31.84 7.40
C ASN A 317 10.87 31.72 6.44
N ALA A 318 10.97 32.65 5.49
CA ALA A 318 12.11 32.72 4.57
C ALA A 318 12.84 34.05 4.77
N ASP A 319 14.09 33.98 5.18
CA ASP A 319 14.99 35.12 5.35
C ASP A 319 16.02 35.10 4.23
N LEU A 320 16.03 36.17 3.42
CA LEU A 320 16.99 36.35 2.32
C LEU A 320 17.93 37.50 2.67
N SER A 321 19.23 37.20 2.63
CA SER A 321 20.32 38.19 2.77
C SER A 321 21.32 38.18 1.62
N GLY A 322 21.38 37.08 0.85
CA GLY A 322 22.28 36.93 -0.29
C GLY A 322 21.71 37.40 -1.63
N SER A 323 22.28 36.88 -2.71
CA SER A 323 21.91 37.22 -4.09
C SER A 323 21.23 36.06 -4.82
N ILE A 324 20.18 36.39 -5.58
CA ILE A 324 19.46 35.48 -6.48
C ILE A 324 19.52 36.09 -7.87
N GLY A 325 20.06 35.35 -8.85
CA GLY A 325 20.30 35.89 -10.20
C GLY A 325 19.03 36.09 -11.05
N ARG A 326 17.95 35.35 -10.79
CA ARG A 326 16.69 35.43 -11.52
C ARG A 326 15.50 35.56 -10.56
N ASP A 327 14.47 34.74 -10.75
CA ASP A 327 13.19 34.85 -10.07
C ASP A 327 13.22 34.14 -8.71
N MET A 328 12.50 34.72 -7.75
CA MET A 328 12.25 34.13 -6.44
C MET A 328 10.75 33.93 -6.25
N THR A 329 10.32 32.69 -6.07
CA THR A 329 8.95 32.34 -5.72
C THR A 329 8.94 31.74 -4.32
N VAL A 330 8.17 32.33 -3.40
CA VAL A 330 8.04 31.84 -2.03
C VAL A 330 6.58 31.68 -1.67
N THR A 331 6.17 30.47 -1.30
CA THR A 331 4.84 30.20 -0.79
C THR A 331 4.94 29.89 0.70
N GLY A 332 4.41 30.73 1.61
CA GLY A 332 4.65 30.52 3.04
C GLY A 332 3.90 31.38 4.05
N ARG A 333 4.39 31.42 5.30
CA ARG A 333 3.83 32.29 6.36
C ARG A 333 4.42 33.69 6.31
N GLY A 334 5.74 33.79 6.15
CA GLY A 334 6.46 35.06 6.11
C GLY A 334 7.68 35.05 5.20
N LEU A 335 8.10 36.24 4.80
CA LEU A 335 9.25 36.49 3.94
C LEU A 335 9.96 37.76 4.43
N THR A 336 11.20 37.64 4.85
CA THR A 336 12.07 38.76 5.23
C THR A 336 13.16 38.94 4.16
N LEU A 337 13.24 40.12 3.56
CA LEU A 337 14.39 40.51 2.74
C LEU A 337 15.20 41.53 3.55
N THR A 338 16.47 41.23 3.81
CA THR A 338 17.37 42.13 4.52
C THR A 338 17.98 43.17 3.57
N ASN A 339 18.72 44.15 4.11
CA ASN A 339 19.32 45.24 3.32
C ASN A 339 20.36 44.77 2.30
N THR A 340 20.89 43.55 2.43
CA THR A 340 21.89 42.99 1.51
C THR A 340 21.27 42.13 0.42
N ALA A 341 19.97 41.85 0.51
CA ALA A 341 19.26 40.97 -0.40
C ALA A 341 19.21 41.54 -1.83
N ARG A 342 19.55 40.72 -2.83
CA ARG A 342 19.47 41.10 -4.25
C ARG A 342 18.71 40.03 -5.04
N VAL A 343 17.65 40.42 -5.74
CA VAL A 343 16.87 39.55 -6.62
C VAL A 343 16.92 40.12 -8.04
N GLY A 344 17.60 39.41 -8.94
CA GLY A 344 17.83 39.83 -10.33
C GLY A 344 16.61 39.71 -11.24
N GLY A 345 15.56 39.00 -10.82
CA GLY A 345 14.31 38.81 -11.57
C GLY A 345 13.08 39.20 -10.76
N ASN A 346 11.98 38.50 -11.00
CA ASN A 346 10.68 38.74 -10.38
C ASN A 346 10.61 38.11 -8.98
N LEU A 347 10.00 38.84 -8.04
CA LEU A 347 9.70 38.34 -6.71
C LEU A 347 8.20 38.03 -6.61
N THR A 348 7.86 36.75 -6.48
CA THR A 348 6.48 36.29 -6.26
C THR A 348 6.34 35.69 -4.86
N ALA A 349 5.65 36.39 -3.96
CA ALA A 349 5.43 35.92 -2.60
C ALA A 349 3.96 35.58 -2.36
N ARG A 350 3.65 34.31 -2.11
CA ARG A 350 2.31 33.82 -1.76
C ARG A 350 2.22 33.58 -0.26
N VAL A 351 1.79 34.59 0.49
CA VAL A 351 1.74 34.53 1.96
C VAL A 351 0.34 34.34 2.53
N ARG A 352 0.23 33.69 3.69
CA ARG A 352 -1.05 33.55 4.42
C ARG A 352 -1.51 34.86 5.05
N GLN A 353 -0.59 35.74 5.44
CA GLN A 353 -0.86 37.02 6.06
C GLN A 353 0.15 38.08 5.58
N LEU A 354 -0.33 39.28 5.23
CA LEU A 354 0.52 40.40 4.79
C LEU A 354 1.52 40.86 5.86
N LYS A 355 1.18 40.73 7.14
CA LYS A 355 2.04 41.14 8.26
C LYS A 355 3.35 40.35 8.36
N GLY A 356 3.45 39.18 7.72
CA GLY A 356 4.66 38.37 7.73
C GLY A 356 5.69 38.73 6.65
N VAL A 357 5.45 39.77 5.84
CA VAL A 357 6.38 40.19 4.79
C VAL A 357 7.10 41.46 5.21
N HIS A 358 8.40 41.35 5.45
CA HIS A 358 9.28 42.47 5.81
C HIS A 358 10.35 42.62 4.73
N ILE A 359 10.31 43.71 3.96
CA ILE A 359 11.34 44.01 2.98
C ILE A 359 12.06 45.26 3.47
N ALA A 360 13.35 45.14 3.76
CA ALA A 360 14.16 46.25 4.21
C ALA A 360 14.49 47.21 3.04
N ASP A 361 14.65 48.50 3.33
CA ASP A 361 14.79 49.54 2.30
C ASP A 361 16.03 49.37 1.40
N GLY A 362 17.05 48.62 1.84
CA GLY A 362 18.24 48.30 1.05
C GLY A 362 18.11 47.15 0.06
N ALA A 363 17.01 46.39 0.07
CA ALA A 363 16.85 45.22 -0.79
C ALA A 363 16.62 45.62 -2.27
N ILE A 364 17.43 45.06 -3.18
CA ILE A 364 17.37 45.36 -4.62
C ILE A 364 16.56 44.28 -5.32
N ILE A 365 15.44 44.65 -5.94
CA ILE A 365 14.62 43.76 -6.78
C ILE A 365 14.60 44.36 -8.19
N ALA A 366 15.21 43.66 -9.16
CA ALA A 366 15.35 44.17 -10.52
C ALA A 366 14.08 43.95 -11.38
N GLY A 367 13.26 42.94 -11.05
CA GLY A 367 12.02 42.60 -11.76
C GLY A 367 10.73 43.06 -11.07
N LYS A 368 9.60 42.45 -11.45
CA LYS A 368 8.28 42.77 -10.90
C LYS A 368 8.10 42.16 -9.50
N ARG A 369 7.44 42.90 -8.61
CA ARG A 369 7.04 42.45 -7.27
C ARG A 369 5.54 42.09 -7.27
N ASP A 370 5.24 40.80 -7.15
CA ASP A 370 3.86 40.29 -6.99
C ASP A 370 3.71 39.59 -5.64
N VAL A 371 3.00 40.24 -4.70
CA VAL A 371 2.73 39.66 -3.38
C VAL A 371 1.24 39.33 -3.29
N GLN A 372 0.93 38.04 -3.48
CA GLN A 372 -0.44 37.55 -3.45
C GLN A 372 -0.78 36.95 -2.08
N VAL A 373 -1.81 37.47 -1.42
CA VAL A 373 -2.29 36.88 -0.18
C VAL A 373 -3.19 35.70 -0.50
N ARG A 374 -2.80 34.49 -0.08
CA ARG A 374 -3.70 33.34 -0.11
C ARG A 374 -4.75 33.51 0.99
N VAL A 375 -5.82 34.22 0.67
CA VAL A 375 -7.05 34.19 1.49
C VAL A 375 -7.59 32.76 1.41
N ARG A 376 -7.66 32.08 2.56
CA ARG A 376 -8.25 30.75 2.70
C ARG A 376 -9.73 30.83 2.31
N LYS A 377 -10.05 30.65 1.03
CA LYS A 377 -11.45 30.49 0.58
C LYS A 377 -12.00 29.22 1.26
N SER A 378 -13.08 29.38 2.01
CA SER A 378 -13.73 28.34 2.81
C SER A 378 -14.06 27.10 1.97
N GLN A 379 -13.70 25.93 2.50
CA GLN A 379 -13.95 24.59 1.94
C GLN A 379 -15.42 24.31 1.58
N PHE A 380 -16.36 25.06 2.19
CA PHE A 380 -17.80 24.95 1.97
C PHE A 380 -18.30 25.47 0.60
N ALA A 381 -17.49 26.21 -0.16
CA ALA A 381 -17.91 26.79 -1.45
C ALA A 381 -17.54 25.93 -2.69
N ARG A 382 -16.94 24.75 -2.50
CA ARG A 382 -16.43 23.92 -3.60
C ARG A 382 -17.37 22.73 -3.85
N SER A 383 -17.97 22.65 -5.05
CA SER A 383 -18.85 21.54 -5.48
C SER A 383 -18.25 20.14 -5.26
N ARG A 384 -16.92 20.03 -5.32
CA ARG A 384 -16.16 18.80 -5.01
C ARG A 384 -16.39 18.26 -3.60
N PHE A 385 -16.72 19.11 -2.62
CA PHE A 385 -17.02 18.68 -1.25
C PHE A 385 -18.35 17.92 -1.18
N TYR A 386 -19.41 18.47 -1.78
CA TYR A 386 -20.71 17.80 -1.85
C TYR A 386 -20.67 16.52 -2.68
N PHE A 387 -19.92 16.51 -3.80
CA PHE A 387 -19.71 15.31 -4.60
C PHE A 387 -18.98 14.21 -3.81
N ARG A 388 -17.93 14.56 -3.06
CA ARG A 388 -17.20 13.62 -2.20
C ARG A 388 -18.10 13.06 -1.09
N GLN A 389 -18.96 13.89 -0.51
CA GLN A 389 -19.91 13.46 0.53
C GLN A 389 -20.97 12.51 -0.02
N ALA A 390 -21.52 12.81 -1.21
CA ALA A 390 -22.48 11.94 -1.88
C ALA A 390 -21.87 10.57 -2.23
N LEU A 391 -20.62 10.55 -2.70
CA LEU A 391 -19.90 9.31 -2.98
C LEU A 391 -19.65 8.49 -1.71
N SER A 392 -19.29 9.13 -0.59
CA SER A 392 -19.11 8.45 0.71
C SER A 392 -20.42 7.87 1.26
N PHE A 393 -21.54 8.57 1.04
CA PHE A 393 -22.87 8.05 1.39
C PHE A 393 -23.24 6.84 0.55
N ALA A 394 -23.06 6.92 -0.78
CA ALA A 394 -23.33 5.83 -1.70
C ALA A 394 -22.47 4.60 -1.42
N SER A 395 -21.18 4.78 -1.09
CA SER A 395 -20.29 3.66 -0.74
C SER A 395 -20.71 2.98 0.57
N ALA A 396 -21.12 3.75 1.58
CA ALA A 396 -21.60 3.21 2.85
C ALA A 396 -22.94 2.48 2.70
N MET A 397 -23.83 2.99 1.84
CA MET A 397 -25.07 2.30 1.47
C MET A 397 -24.79 0.96 0.80
N LEU A 398 -23.87 0.93 -0.17
CA LEU A 398 -23.52 -0.27 -0.91
C LEU A 398 -22.93 -1.33 0.03
N VAL A 399 -21.99 -0.95 0.91
CA VAL A 399 -21.40 -1.87 1.89
C VAL A 399 -22.44 -2.39 2.89
N GLY A 400 -23.37 -1.54 3.35
CA GLY A 400 -24.46 -1.95 4.24
C GLY A 400 -25.44 -2.92 3.58
N TRP A 401 -25.86 -2.63 2.34
CA TRP A 401 -26.68 -3.54 1.54
C TRP A 401 -25.98 -4.88 1.32
N LEU A 402 -24.69 -4.83 1.00
CA LEU A 402 -23.89 -6.01 0.76
C LEU A 402 -23.73 -6.88 2.01
N GLY A 403 -23.52 -6.26 3.18
CA GLY A 403 -23.49 -6.96 4.47
C GLY A 403 -24.82 -7.66 4.79
N LEU A 404 -25.96 -7.02 4.48
CA LEU A 404 -27.28 -7.61 4.62
C LEU A 404 -27.52 -8.82 3.70
N VAL A 405 -26.91 -8.83 2.50
CA VAL A 405 -27.04 -9.92 1.53
C VAL A 405 -26.09 -11.08 1.84
N LEU A 406 -24.82 -10.79 2.16
CA LEU A 406 -23.79 -11.81 2.39
C LEU A 406 -23.94 -12.51 3.74
N VAL A 407 -24.26 -11.76 4.81
CA VAL A 407 -24.28 -12.30 6.18
C VAL A 407 -25.48 -11.78 6.99
N PRO A 408 -26.73 -12.11 6.59
CA PRO A 408 -27.95 -11.53 7.17
C PRO A 408 -28.12 -11.81 8.67
N GLY A 409 -27.71 -13.00 9.15
CA GLY A 409 -27.81 -13.40 10.56
C GLY A 409 -26.87 -12.57 11.44
N PHE A 410 -25.58 -12.57 11.12
CA PHE A 410 -24.58 -11.75 11.81
C PHE A 410 -24.94 -10.26 11.77
N PHE A 411 -25.53 -9.80 10.65
CA PHE A 411 -25.92 -8.40 10.51
C PHE A 411 -27.03 -7.99 11.47
N ARG A 412 -28.08 -8.82 11.56
CA ARG A 412 -29.21 -8.56 12.46
C ARG A 412 -28.82 -8.66 13.93
N GLU A 413 -27.99 -9.64 14.29
CA GLU A 413 -27.54 -9.82 15.67
C GLU A 413 -26.60 -8.69 16.13
N THR A 414 -25.67 -8.25 15.27
CA THR A 414 -24.78 -7.12 15.58
C THR A 414 -25.56 -5.81 15.71
N THR A 415 -26.55 -5.54 14.86
CA THR A 415 -27.41 -4.35 14.99
C THR A 415 -28.23 -4.37 16.28
N GLN A 416 -28.75 -5.52 16.69
CA GLN A 416 -29.49 -5.64 17.96
C GLN A 416 -28.57 -5.50 19.19
N ALA A 417 -27.32 -5.99 19.10
CA ALA A 417 -26.32 -5.84 20.16
C ALA A 417 -25.96 -4.36 20.44
N VAL A 418 -26.11 -3.47 19.47
CA VAL A 418 -25.98 -2.00 19.68
C VAL A 418 -26.98 -1.50 20.72
N GLY A 419 -28.18 -2.09 20.79
CA GLY A 419 -29.25 -1.74 21.74
C GLY A 419 -28.93 -2.02 23.21
N SER A 420 -27.86 -2.77 23.51
CA SER A 420 -27.37 -2.99 24.88
C SER A 420 -26.71 -1.74 25.51
N GLY A 421 -26.60 -0.63 24.75
CA GLY A 421 -26.39 0.73 25.23
C GLY A 421 -25.07 0.93 25.98
N TRP A 422 -25.11 0.85 27.31
CA TRP A 422 -23.94 1.14 28.15
C TRP A 422 -22.87 0.04 28.13
N ARG A 423 -23.25 -1.22 27.93
CA ARG A 423 -22.29 -2.35 27.90
C ARG A 423 -21.48 -2.36 26.60
N SER A 424 -22.14 -2.13 25.47
CA SER A 424 -21.47 -1.99 24.16
C SER A 424 -20.61 -0.74 24.12
N LEU A 425 -21.05 0.38 24.72
CA LEU A 425 -20.25 1.60 24.77
C LEU A 425 -18.95 1.42 25.57
N GLY A 426 -19.03 0.79 26.75
CA GLY A 426 -17.84 0.51 27.58
C GLY A 426 -16.85 -0.46 26.91
N LEU A 427 -17.36 -1.53 26.29
CA LEU A 427 -16.54 -2.49 25.56
C LEU A 427 -15.90 -1.87 24.31
N GLY A 428 -16.63 -1.00 23.62
CA GLY A 428 -16.15 -0.23 22.48
C GLY A 428 -15.01 0.72 22.83
N ILE A 429 -15.10 1.44 23.95
CA ILE A 429 -14.02 2.30 24.44
C ILE A 429 -12.77 1.46 24.77
N GLY A 430 -12.96 0.31 25.43
CA GLY A 430 -11.86 -0.61 25.76
C GLY A 430 -11.15 -1.13 24.52
N ILE A 431 -11.88 -1.43 23.44
CA ILE A 431 -11.33 -1.88 22.16
C ILE A 431 -10.65 -0.74 21.42
N LEU A 432 -11.27 0.44 21.39
CA LEU A 432 -10.74 1.61 20.71
C LEU A 432 -9.38 2.04 21.29
N ALA A 433 -9.19 1.88 22.60
CA ALA A 433 -7.92 2.16 23.27
C ALA A 433 -6.96 0.96 23.29
N GLY A 434 -7.48 -0.24 23.54
CA GLY A 434 -6.67 -1.44 23.76
C GLY A 434 -6.14 -2.09 22.48
N VAL A 435 -6.92 -2.11 21.40
CA VAL A 435 -6.50 -2.74 20.14
C VAL A 435 -5.33 -2.02 19.48
N PRO A 436 -5.26 -0.68 19.42
CA PRO A 436 -4.06 0.00 18.92
C PRO A 436 -2.80 -0.35 19.72
N VAL A 437 -2.91 -0.43 21.05
CA VAL A 437 -1.77 -0.84 21.90
C VAL A 437 -1.37 -2.28 21.62
N ALA A 438 -2.33 -3.20 21.49
CA ALA A 438 -2.06 -4.58 21.12
C ALA A 438 -1.41 -4.70 19.73
N ILE A 439 -1.87 -3.93 18.75
CA ILE A 439 -1.28 -3.86 17.41
C ILE A 439 0.17 -3.38 17.49
N VAL A 440 0.47 -2.34 18.29
CA VAL A 440 1.83 -1.85 18.48
C VAL A 440 2.69 -2.91 19.18
N VAL A 441 2.20 -3.55 20.23
CA VAL A 441 2.92 -4.62 20.94
C VAL A 441 3.22 -5.80 20.00
N VAL A 442 2.27 -6.18 19.16
CA VAL A 442 2.47 -7.22 18.14
C VAL A 442 3.45 -6.73 17.06
N ALA A 443 3.37 -5.47 16.63
CA ALA A 443 4.27 -4.87 15.64
C ALA A 443 5.72 -4.74 16.13
N ILE A 444 5.95 -4.67 17.45
CA ILE A 444 7.31 -4.70 18.03
C ILE A 444 7.99 -6.06 17.73
N THR A 445 7.21 -7.13 17.61
CA THR A 445 7.74 -8.40 17.12
C THR A 445 7.87 -8.34 15.60
N LEU A 446 9.05 -8.66 15.06
CA LEU A 446 9.27 -8.57 13.60
C LEU A 446 8.36 -9.54 12.82
N VAL A 447 8.05 -10.71 13.39
CA VAL A 447 7.02 -11.65 12.88
C VAL A 447 5.61 -11.08 13.00
N GLY A 448 5.38 -10.21 13.98
CA GLY A 448 4.10 -9.59 14.21
C GLY A 448 3.83 -8.36 13.36
N ILE A 449 4.79 -7.78 12.61
CA ILE A 449 4.49 -6.69 11.66
C ILE A 449 3.42 -7.09 10.62
N PRO A 450 3.53 -8.22 9.90
CA PRO A 450 2.48 -8.63 8.96
C PRO A 450 1.14 -8.90 9.67
N ILE A 451 1.19 -9.50 10.87
CA ILE A 451 -0.02 -9.77 11.67
C ILE A 451 -0.65 -8.46 12.17
N ALA A 452 0.16 -7.50 12.58
CA ALA A 452 -0.24 -6.17 13.04
C ALA A 452 -0.84 -5.37 11.89
N LEU A 453 -0.28 -5.47 10.67
CA LEU A 453 -0.87 -4.87 9.47
C LEU A 453 -2.23 -5.49 9.13
N MET A 454 -2.36 -6.82 9.20
CA MET A 454 -3.65 -7.49 9.02
C MET A 454 -4.66 -7.10 10.10
N LEU A 455 -4.25 -7.06 11.36
CA LEU A 455 -5.07 -6.62 12.50
C LEU A 455 -5.47 -5.15 12.37
N PHE A 456 -4.56 -4.30 11.93
CA PHE A 456 -4.81 -2.88 11.71
C PHE A 456 -5.81 -2.67 10.56
N ALA A 457 -5.66 -3.40 9.45
CA ALA A 457 -6.62 -3.37 8.36
C ALA A 457 -8.02 -3.86 8.80
N ALA A 458 -8.09 -4.96 9.58
CA ALA A 458 -9.32 -5.47 10.15
C ALA A 458 -9.95 -4.46 11.13
N TYR A 459 -9.15 -3.81 11.97
CA TYR A 459 -9.58 -2.79 12.92
C TYR A 459 -10.17 -1.55 12.23
N LEU A 460 -9.51 -1.06 11.18
CA LEU A 460 -10.03 0.05 10.36
C LEU A 460 -11.33 -0.32 9.65
N THR A 461 -11.42 -1.55 9.16
CA THR A 461 -12.64 -2.10 8.56
C THR A 461 -13.78 -2.15 9.59
N ALA A 462 -13.50 -2.60 10.82
CA ALA A 462 -14.47 -2.64 11.91
C ALA A 462 -14.95 -1.23 12.32
N ILE A 463 -14.04 -0.24 12.39
CA ILE A 463 -14.40 1.17 12.62
C ILE A 463 -15.31 1.69 11.50
N TYR A 464 -15.02 1.35 10.24
CA TYR A 464 -15.85 1.74 9.11
C TYR A 464 -17.24 1.09 9.16
N LEU A 465 -17.32 -0.18 9.52
CA LEU A 465 -18.58 -0.90 9.66
C LEU A 465 -19.40 -0.41 10.87
N ALA A 466 -18.76 0.07 11.94
CA ALA A 466 -19.43 0.58 13.15
C ALA A 466 -20.54 1.59 12.85
N LYS A 467 -20.30 2.56 11.94
CA LYS A 467 -21.30 3.55 11.54
C LYS A 467 -22.50 2.93 10.83
N ILE A 468 -22.29 1.84 10.09
CA ILE A 468 -23.32 1.14 9.32
C ILE A 468 -24.23 0.39 10.30
N TRP A 469 -23.64 -0.30 11.29
CA TRP A 469 -24.37 -1.00 12.34
C TRP A 469 -25.26 -0.07 13.16
N VAL A 470 -24.69 1.05 13.62
CA VAL A 470 -25.42 2.05 14.41
C VAL A 470 -26.46 2.78 13.56
N GLY A 471 -26.14 3.09 12.29
CA GLY A 471 -27.11 3.67 11.35
C GLY A 471 -28.31 2.75 11.11
N ALA A 472 -28.06 1.46 10.86
CA ALA A 472 -29.12 0.47 10.67
C ALA A 472 -30.00 0.32 11.94
N PHE A 473 -29.40 0.30 13.12
CA PHE A 473 -30.14 0.26 14.39
C PHE A 473 -30.99 1.53 14.61
N LEU A 474 -30.42 2.71 14.35
CA LEU A 474 -31.11 4.00 14.48
C LEU A 474 -32.28 4.13 13.49
N GLY A 475 -32.12 3.62 12.28
CA GLY A 475 -33.22 3.57 11.32
C GLY A 475 -34.30 2.57 11.70
N TRP A 476 -33.92 1.40 12.22
CA TRP A 476 -34.86 0.38 12.68
C TRP A 476 -35.73 0.85 13.84
N ILE A 477 -35.13 1.53 14.84
CA ILE A 477 -35.88 2.05 16.00
C ILE A 477 -36.84 3.18 15.63
N LEU A 478 -36.52 3.94 14.58
CA LEU A 478 -37.31 5.08 14.12
C LEU A 478 -38.46 4.66 13.20
N LEU A 479 -38.24 3.70 12.30
CA LEU A 479 -39.26 3.22 11.37
C LEU A 479 -40.24 2.23 12.00
N ARG A 480 -39.90 1.61 13.14
CA ARG A 480 -40.70 0.58 13.85
C ARG A 480 -41.46 -0.33 12.87
N PRO A 481 -40.77 -0.98 11.92
CA PRO A 481 -41.44 -1.66 10.83
C PRO A 481 -42.33 -2.80 11.36
N THR A 482 -43.58 -2.83 10.90
CA THR A 482 -44.61 -3.82 11.26
C THR A 482 -44.42 -5.17 10.56
N GLY A 483 -43.51 -5.25 9.58
CA GLY A 483 -43.06 -6.48 8.92
C GLY A 483 -41.53 -6.56 8.89
N ALA A 484 -40.98 -7.78 8.91
CA ALA A 484 -39.53 -8.02 8.85
C ALA A 484 -39.04 -8.31 7.42
N THR A 485 -39.49 -7.53 6.44
CA THR A 485 -39.08 -7.77 5.03
C THR A 485 -37.68 -7.23 4.76
N LYS A 486 -37.00 -7.74 3.71
CA LYS A 486 -35.65 -7.29 3.32
C LYS A 486 -35.62 -5.79 2.96
N TYR A 487 -36.73 -5.27 2.45
CA TYR A 487 -36.87 -3.87 2.06
C TYR A 487 -36.95 -2.93 3.26
N ASP A 488 -37.63 -3.34 4.34
CA ASP A 488 -37.75 -2.54 5.57
C ASP A 488 -36.40 -2.32 6.27
N TRP A 489 -35.52 -3.34 6.24
CA TRP A 489 -34.15 -3.23 6.75
C TRP A 489 -33.28 -2.29 5.91
N LEU A 490 -33.46 -2.29 4.59
CA LEU A 490 -32.71 -1.42 3.70
C LEU A 490 -33.15 0.05 3.86
N LEU A 491 -34.46 0.28 4.00
CA LEU A 491 -35.01 1.61 4.31
C LEU A 491 -34.53 2.11 5.68
N GLY A 492 -34.45 1.24 6.68
CA GLY A 492 -33.83 1.55 7.97
C GLY A 492 -32.38 1.99 7.82
N LEU A 493 -31.57 1.23 7.10
CA LEU A 493 -30.18 1.58 6.86
C LEU A 493 -30.04 2.94 6.14
N LEU A 494 -30.88 3.21 5.15
CA LEU A 494 -30.90 4.48 4.42
C LEU A 494 -31.23 5.66 5.34
N LEU A 495 -32.34 5.55 6.07
CA LEU A 495 -32.82 6.64 6.90
C LEU A 495 -31.85 6.93 8.05
N GLY A 496 -31.35 5.88 8.70
CA GLY A 496 -30.39 6.03 9.80
C GLY A 496 -29.05 6.59 9.33
N LEU A 497 -28.51 6.14 8.20
CA LEU A 497 -27.27 6.69 7.64
C LEU A 497 -27.44 8.15 7.19
N LEU A 498 -28.62 8.52 6.66
CA LEU A 498 -28.93 9.90 6.28
C LEU A 498 -28.92 10.81 7.51
N ILE A 499 -29.59 10.39 8.58
CA ILE A 499 -29.63 11.13 9.86
C ILE A 499 -28.22 11.29 10.43
N LEU A 500 -27.43 10.22 10.47
CA LEU A 500 -26.04 10.28 10.96
C LEU A 500 -25.17 11.23 10.12
N THR A 501 -25.40 11.27 8.81
CA THR A 501 -24.69 12.18 7.91
C THR A 501 -25.07 13.63 8.19
N ILE A 502 -26.36 13.92 8.39
CA ILE A 502 -26.88 15.26 8.72
C ILE A 502 -26.36 15.73 10.09
N VAL A 503 -26.43 14.88 11.12
CA VAL A 503 -25.92 15.20 12.46
C VAL A 503 -24.41 15.44 12.43
N GLY A 504 -23.69 14.73 11.56
CA GLY A 504 -22.26 14.92 11.32
C GLY A 504 -21.87 16.27 10.71
N PHE A 505 -22.83 17.09 10.25
CA PHE A 505 -22.58 18.46 9.79
C PHE A 505 -22.57 19.50 10.90
N ILE A 506 -23.06 19.18 12.11
CA ILE A 506 -23.07 20.14 13.21
C ILE A 506 -21.63 20.34 13.70
N PRO A 507 -21.05 21.55 13.57
CA PRO A 507 -19.69 21.81 14.06
C PRO A 507 -19.63 21.63 15.58
N TYR A 508 -18.50 21.14 16.10
CA TYR A 508 -18.23 20.77 17.49
C TYR A 508 -19.01 19.54 18.03
N LEU A 509 -20.31 19.41 17.77
CA LEU A 509 -21.11 18.25 18.22
C LEU A 509 -20.88 17.00 17.36
N GLY A 510 -20.59 17.16 16.08
CA GLY A 510 -20.37 16.05 15.15
C GLY A 510 -19.20 15.15 15.54
N GLY A 511 -18.14 15.70 16.16
CA GLY A 511 -16.98 14.92 16.62
C GLY A 511 -17.33 13.96 17.77
N LEU A 512 -18.03 14.47 18.79
CA LEU A 512 -18.44 13.67 19.95
C LEU A 512 -19.46 12.60 19.57
N VAL A 513 -20.41 12.95 18.69
CA VAL A 513 -21.40 12.00 18.18
C VAL A 513 -20.73 10.89 17.36
N ARG A 514 -19.78 11.22 16.47
CA ARG A 514 -19.00 10.23 15.71
C ARG A 514 -18.21 9.30 16.62
N PHE A 515 -17.59 9.84 17.68
CA PHE A 515 -16.88 9.04 18.67
C PHE A 515 -17.82 8.03 19.36
N GLY A 516 -18.99 8.49 19.81
CA GLY A 516 -20.00 7.62 20.42
C GLY A 516 -20.50 6.53 19.47
N ILE A 517 -20.74 6.87 18.20
CA ILE A 517 -21.15 5.92 17.15
C ILE A 517 -20.09 4.83 16.94
N VAL A 518 -18.82 5.21 16.84
CA VAL A 518 -17.73 4.25 16.64
C VAL A 518 -17.60 3.33 17.84
N CYS A 519 -17.69 3.86 19.07
CA CYS A 519 -17.64 3.05 20.28
C CYS A 519 -18.80 2.05 20.34
N LEU A 520 -20.04 2.49 20.10
CA LEU A 520 -21.21 1.62 20.11
C LEU A 520 -21.12 0.51 19.07
N GLY A 521 -20.71 0.84 17.84
CA GLY A 521 -20.61 -0.14 16.76
C GLY A 521 -19.46 -1.14 16.93
N LEU A 522 -18.29 -0.69 17.40
CA LEU A 522 -17.17 -1.59 17.72
C LEU A 522 -17.49 -2.52 18.89
N GLY A 523 -18.15 -1.99 19.92
CA GLY A 523 -18.57 -2.77 21.07
C GLY A 523 -19.58 -3.85 20.72
N ALA A 524 -20.56 -3.53 19.87
CA ALA A 524 -21.53 -4.50 19.37
C ALA A 524 -20.88 -5.60 18.51
N PHE A 525 -19.93 -5.22 17.64
CA PHE A 525 -19.19 -6.17 16.81
C PHE A 525 -18.38 -7.17 17.64
N ALA A 526 -17.66 -6.69 18.65
CA ALA A 526 -16.86 -7.57 19.51
C ALA A 526 -17.70 -8.43 20.46
N TRP A 527 -18.84 -7.90 20.94
CA TRP A 527 -19.81 -8.69 21.70
C TRP A 527 -20.35 -9.86 20.87
N GLN A 528 -20.65 -9.62 19.60
CA GLN A 528 -21.11 -10.65 18.68
C GLN A 528 -20.01 -11.68 18.38
N LEU A 529 -18.76 -11.23 18.17
CA LEU A 529 -17.62 -12.13 17.99
C LEU A 529 -17.41 -13.03 19.20
N TYR A 530 -17.56 -12.47 20.41
CA TYR A 530 -17.45 -13.20 21.67
C TYR A 530 -18.53 -14.29 21.79
N HIS A 531 -19.79 -13.98 21.44
CA HIS A 531 -20.86 -14.97 21.43
C HIS A 531 -20.69 -16.04 20.36
N ALA A 532 -20.28 -15.67 19.14
CA ALA A 532 -20.03 -16.62 18.06
C ALA A 532 -18.85 -17.56 18.35
N SER A 533 -17.85 -17.10 19.13
CA SER A 533 -16.69 -17.90 19.52
C SER A 533 -16.96 -18.90 20.65
N ARG A 534 -18.10 -18.80 21.35
CA ARG A 534 -18.53 -19.80 22.33
C ARG A 534 -19.45 -20.80 21.63
N PRO A 535 -19.00 -22.01 21.28
CA PRO A 535 -19.93 -23.06 20.90
C PRO A 535 -20.86 -23.28 22.09
N ALA A 536 -22.17 -23.32 21.82
CA ALA A 536 -23.17 -23.67 22.81
C ALA A 536 -22.75 -25.00 23.45
N MET A 537 -22.30 -24.96 24.70
CA MET A 537 -22.28 -26.17 25.53
C MET A 537 -23.76 -26.49 25.76
N THR A 538 -24.32 -27.29 24.86
CA THR A 538 -25.65 -27.86 24.99
C THR A 538 -25.66 -28.70 26.26
N ALA A 539 -26.53 -28.30 27.19
CA ALA A 539 -26.91 -29.07 28.36
C ALA A 539 -27.70 -30.32 27.97
#